data_AF-A0A1H7P4K4-F1
#
_entry.id   AF-A0A1H7P4K4-F1
#
_cell.length_a   1.000
_cell.length_b   1.000
_cell.length_c   1.000
_cell.angle_alpha   90.00
_cell.angle_beta   90.00
_cell.angle_gamma   90.00
#
_symmetry.space_group_name_H-M   'P 1'
#
loop_
_entity.id
_entity.type
_entity.pdbx_description
1 polymer ?
#
loop_
_entity_poly.entity_id
_entity_poly.type
_entity_poly.pdbx_seq_one_letter_code
_entity_poly.pdbx_strand_id
1 'polypeptide(L)'
;MWVGAARPLAAADEGDSMSKFRSAGVGAAVVAIGLMSTGAAHADTFVPLPDGQKAGPGAVVGRTGESVLISPSLAANGAGRTAWVSGTVTADVTGVSGEGEAGPWNGATNDKGTNNSSTHGVSRIST
;
A
#
# COMPACT_ATOMS: atom_id res chain seq x y z
N MET A 1 1.00 16.98 -101.00
CA MET A 1 0.84 15.52 -101.07
C MET A 1 2.21 14.89 -100.88
N TRP A 2 2.49 14.38 -99.69
CA TRP A 2 3.65 13.53 -99.40
C TRP A 2 3.19 12.49 -98.37
N VAL A 3 3.47 11.22 -98.64
CA VAL A 3 3.04 10.04 -97.89
C VAL A 3 4.29 9.26 -97.48
N GLY A 4 4.32 8.77 -96.23
CA GLY A 4 5.28 7.78 -95.71
C GLY A 4 5.79 8.20 -94.32
N ALA A 5 5.80 7.40 -93.25
CA ALA A 5 5.65 5.96 -93.09
C ALA A 5 5.19 5.63 -91.64
N ALA A 6 4.91 4.34 -91.40
CA ALA A 6 4.15 3.76 -90.31
C ALA A 6 4.98 3.28 -89.09
N ARG A 7 4.47 3.58 -87.87
CA ARG A 7 4.34 2.77 -86.62
C ARG A 7 5.59 2.16 -85.93
N PRO A 8 5.45 1.56 -84.73
CA PRO A 8 5.25 2.14 -83.39
C PRO A 8 6.38 1.70 -82.42
N LEU A 9 6.41 2.11 -81.14
CA LEU A 9 6.96 1.32 -80.02
C LEU A 9 6.59 1.98 -78.68
N ALA A 10 6.37 1.14 -77.68
CA ALA A 10 5.66 1.38 -76.43
C ALA A 10 6.53 1.91 -75.28
N ALA A 11 5.83 2.26 -74.18
CA ALA A 11 6.31 2.42 -72.80
C ALA A 11 7.12 3.72 -72.52
N ALA A 12 6.87 4.49 -71.47
CA ALA A 12 6.54 4.07 -70.13
C ALA A 12 5.43 4.92 -69.48
N ASP A 13 4.46 4.20 -68.92
CA ASP A 13 3.58 4.64 -67.85
C ASP A 13 4.43 4.74 -66.58
N GLU A 14 4.84 5.95 -66.20
CA GLU A 14 5.55 6.18 -64.93
C GLU A 14 4.48 6.26 -63.83
N GLY A 15 4.13 5.09 -63.30
CA GLY A 15 3.15 4.92 -62.25
C GLY A 15 3.45 5.78 -61.03
N ASP A 16 2.55 6.72 -60.78
CA ASP A 16 2.23 7.29 -59.47
C ASP A 16 1.93 6.14 -58.49
N SER A 17 2.96 5.66 -57.79
CA SER A 17 2.81 4.56 -56.83
C SER A 17 3.37 4.93 -55.47
N MET A 18 2.44 5.43 -54.67
CA MET A 18 2.14 4.87 -53.35
C MET A 18 3.22 5.09 -52.28
N SER A 19 3.07 6.27 -51.65
CA SER A 19 3.27 6.49 -50.21
C SER A 19 3.37 5.19 -49.40
N LYS A 20 4.61 4.76 -49.12
CA LYS A 20 4.91 3.76 -48.09
C LYS A 20 5.31 4.52 -46.83
N PHE A 21 4.31 5.00 -46.11
CA PHE A 21 4.48 5.43 -44.72
C PHE A 21 5.15 4.29 -43.96
N ARG A 22 6.30 4.59 -43.34
CA ARG A 22 7.16 3.64 -42.63
C ARG A 22 6.49 3.23 -41.31
N SER A 23 5.53 2.32 -41.36
CA SER A 23 4.79 1.83 -40.17
C SER A 23 5.56 0.82 -39.31
N ALA A 24 6.86 0.61 -39.56
CA ALA A 24 7.66 -0.39 -38.85
C ALA A 24 8.08 0.01 -37.41
N GLY A 25 7.80 1.24 -36.97
CA GLY A 25 8.22 1.75 -35.65
C GLY A 25 7.15 1.72 -34.56
N VAL A 26 5.86 1.54 -34.90
CA VAL A 26 4.77 1.73 -33.93
C VAL A 26 4.59 0.52 -33.00
N GLY A 27 4.92 -0.69 -33.46
CA GLY A 27 4.75 -1.92 -32.66
C GLY A 27 5.68 -1.99 -31.43
N ALA A 28 6.94 -1.57 -31.57
CA ALA A 28 7.91 -1.63 -30.48
C ALA A 28 7.62 -0.60 -29.37
N ALA A 29 7.11 0.58 -29.73
CA ALA A 29 6.70 1.60 -28.77
C ALA A 29 5.48 1.15 -27.95
N VAL A 30 4.52 0.42 -28.56
CA VAL A 30 3.36 -0.13 -27.85
C VAL A 30 3.76 -1.24 -26.85
N VAL A 31 4.71 -2.11 -27.23
CA VAL A 31 5.23 -3.12 -26.30
C VAL A 31 5.98 -2.46 -25.14
N ALA A 32 6.75 -1.40 -25.37
CA ALA A 32 7.43 -0.66 -24.31
C ALA A 32 6.45 0.06 -23.37
N ILE A 33 5.38 0.67 -23.89
CA ILE A 33 4.31 1.28 -23.06
C ILE A 33 3.53 0.20 -22.30
N GLY A 34 3.30 -0.98 -22.90
CA GLY A 34 2.70 -2.14 -22.25
C GLY A 34 3.59 -2.81 -21.20
N LEU A 35 4.91 -2.74 -21.33
CA LEU A 35 5.88 -3.24 -20.34
C LEU A 35 6.15 -2.23 -19.21
N MET A 36 5.99 -0.94 -19.50
CA MET A 36 5.88 0.15 -18.53
C MET A 36 4.51 0.20 -17.86
N SER A 37 3.58 -0.68 -18.25
CA SER A 37 2.29 -0.88 -17.60
C SER A 37 2.53 -1.58 -16.27
N THR A 38 2.98 -0.80 -15.28
CA THR A 38 2.62 -0.94 -13.87
C THR A 38 2.42 -2.39 -13.44
N GLY A 39 3.52 -3.14 -13.22
CA GLY A 39 3.43 -4.32 -12.35
C GLY A 39 2.67 -3.87 -11.11
N ALA A 40 1.50 -4.49 -10.85
CA ALA A 40 0.48 -3.98 -9.95
C ALA A 40 1.12 -3.29 -8.76
N ALA A 41 1.01 -1.96 -8.66
CA ALA A 41 1.53 -1.25 -7.52
C ALA A 41 0.85 -1.87 -6.29
N HIS A 42 1.63 -2.63 -5.52
CA HIS A 42 1.18 -3.34 -4.33
C HIS A 42 1.07 -2.29 -3.20
N ALA A 43 0.25 -1.28 -3.46
CA ALA A 43 0.05 -0.14 -2.59
C ALA A 43 -0.83 -0.56 -1.42
N ASP A 44 -0.54 0.01 -0.25
CA ASP A 44 -1.34 -0.18 0.93
C ASP A 44 -2.75 0.36 0.69
N THR A 45 -3.75 -0.39 1.15
CA THR A 45 -5.14 0.09 1.15
C THR A 45 -5.46 0.65 2.53
N PHE A 46 -5.79 1.94 2.58
CA PHE A 46 -6.29 2.57 3.80
C PHE A 46 -7.78 2.31 3.98
N VAL A 47 -8.17 1.86 5.17
CA VAL A 47 -9.54 1.57 5.57
C VAL A 47 -9.84 2.28 6.89
N PRO A 48 -10.75 3.27 6.92
CA PRO A 48 -11.21 3.83 8.19
C PRO A 48 -12.07 2.79 8.92
N LEU A 49 -11.87 2.67 10.23
CA LEU A 49 -12.67 1.81 11.09
C LEU A 49 -13.61 2.65 11.96
N PRO A 50 -14.79 2.12 12.30
CA PRO A 50 -15.71 2.82 13.18
C PRO A 50 -15.15 2.89 14.60
N ASP A 51 -15.30 4.05 15.22
CA ASP A 51 -15.05 4.24 16.64
C ASP A 51 -15.96 3.32 17.48
N GLY A 52 -15.53 3.02 18.70
CA GLY A 52 -16.30 2.14 19.57
C GLY A 52 -15.92 2.24 21.04
N GLN A 53 -16.86 1.85 21.89
CA GLN A 53 -16.70 1.80 23.34
C GLN A 53 -17.25 0.46 23.84
N LYS A 54 -16.66 -0.05 24.92
CA LYS A 54 -17.13 -1.24 25.62
C LYS A 54 -17.00 -1.04 27.12
N ALA A 55 -18.12 -1.17 27.81
CA ALA A 55 -18.15 -1.20 29.27
C ALA A 55 -17.82 -2.60 29.78
N GLY A 56 -16.97 -2.67 30.80
CA GLY A 56 -16.71 -3.84 31.61
C GLY A 56 -16.79 -3.50 33.10
N PRO A 57 -16.71 -4.49 34.00
CA PRO A 57 -16.65 -4.24 35.43
C PRO A 57 -15.45 -3.34 35.77
N GLY A 58 -15.70 -2.16 36.35
CA GLY A 58 -14.67 -1.25 36.83
C GLY A 58 -13.98 -0.39 35.75
N ALA A 59 -14.30 -0.56 34.47
CA ALA A 59 -13.73 0.28 33.42
C ALA A 59 -14.62 0.39 32.17
N VAL A 60 -14.60 1.57 31.54
CA VAL A 60 -15.11 1.78 30.19
C VAL A 60 -13.92 2.03 29.28
N VAL A 61 -13.74 1.17 28.29
CA VAL A 61 -12.67 1.30 27.30
C VAL A 61 -13.28 1.79 26.00
N GLY A 62 -12.65 2.74 25.33
CA GLY A 62 -12.95 2.92 23.93
C GLY A 62 -11.85 3.44 23.06
N ARG A 63 -12.22 3.56 21.79
CA ARG A 63 -11.33 3.47 20.65
C ARG A 63 -11.78 4.51 19.65
N THR A 64 -10.86 5.38 19.26
CA THR A 64 -11.14 6.53 18.40
C THR A 64 -10.08 6.68 17.31
N GLY A 65 -10.51 7.15 16.15
CA GLY A 65 -9.63 7.37 15.00
C GLY A 65 -8.97 6.09 14.50
N GLU A 66 -9.66 4.95 14.61
CA GLU A 66 -9.12 3.68 14.17
C GLU A 66 -9.01 3.63 12.65
N SER A 67 -7.89 3.10 12.16
CA SER A 67 -7.67 2.85 10.75
C SER A 67 -6.82 1.61 10.53
N VAL A 68 -6.98 1.01 9.37
CA VAL A 68 -6.23 -0.14 8.91
C VAL A 68 -5.50 0.20 7.61
N LEU A 69 -4.22 -0.16 7.55
CA LEU A 69 -3.44 -0.23 6.31
C LEU A 69 -3.26 -1.70 5.93
N ILE A 70 -3.81 -2.10 4.79
CA ILE A 70 -3.69 -3.45 4.25
C ILE A 70 -2.56 -3.48 3.22
N SER A 71 -1.45 -4.11 3.61
CA SER A 71 -0.23 -4.28 2.83
C SER A 71 -0.17 -5.67 2.18
N PRO A 72 0.71 -5.87 1.17
CA PRO A 72 1.06 -7.20 0.67
C PRO A 72 1.54 -8.13 1.79
N SER A 73 1.49 -9.44 1.52
CA SER A 73 1.97 -10.45 2.47
C SER A 73 3.44 -10.20 2.84
N LEU A 74 3.73 -10.06 4.15
CA LEU A 74 5.10 -10.01 4.65
C LEU A 74 5.89 -11.28 4.31
N ALA A 75 5.20 -12.43 4.14
CA ALA A 75 5.81 -13.70 3.74
C ALA A 75 5.99 -13.85 2.22
N ALA A 76 5.64 -12.84 1.42
CA ALA A 76 5.75 -12.83 -0.05
C ALA A 76 5.08 -14.03 -0.77
N ASN A 77 4.08 -14.66 -0.13
CA ASN A 77 3.46 -15.89 -0.62
C ASN A 77 2.27 -15.69 -1.57
N GLY A 78 1.91 -14.43 -1.88
CA GLY A 78 0.78 -14.07 -2.77
C GLY A 78 -0.63 -14.40 -2.25
N ALA A 79 -0.77 -15.35 -1.31
CA ALA A 79 -2.05 -15.78 -0.75
C ALA A 79 -2.49 -14.97 0.48
N GLY A 80 -1.54 -14.38 1.21
CA GLY A 80 -1.80 -13.61 2.43
C GLY A 80 -1.83 -12.09 2.24
N ARG A 81 -2.24 -11.38 3.30
CA ARG A 81 -2.12 -9.92 3.46
C ARG A 81 -1.60 -9.60 4.86
N THR A 82 -0.96 -8.46 5.01
CA THR A 82 -0.57 -7.91 6.31
C THR A 82 -1.46 -6.72 6.62
N ALA A 83 -2.02 -6.65 7.83
CA ALA A 83 -2.84 -5.53 8.26
C ALA A 83 -2.14 -4.80 9.42
N TRP A 84 -1.97 -3.49 9.27
CA TRP A 84 -1.47 -2.60 10.31
C TRP A 84 -2.63 -1.76 10.83
N VAL A 85 -2.95 -1.89 12.11
CA VAL A 85 -4.03 -1.13 12.76
C VAL A 85 -3.42 0.01 13.55
N SER A 86 -3.98 1.21 13.43
CA SER A 86 -3.65 2.37 14.26
C SER A 86 -4.91 3.00 14.81
N GLY A 87 -4.83 3.61 15.99
CA GLY A 87 -5.95 4.27 16.66
C GLY A 87 -5.57 4.67 18.09
N THR A 88 -6.42 5.47 18.71
CA THR A 88 -6.25 5.87 20.12
C THR A 88 -7.19 5.07 20.99
N VAL A 89 -6.64 4.42 22.02
CA VAL A 89 -7.41 3.67 23.03
C VAL A 89 -7.38 4.45 24.34
N THR A 90 -8.55 4.77 24.88
CA THR A 90 -8.73 5.38 26.19
C THR A 90 -9.45 4.41 27.12
N ALA A 91 -9.11 4.45 28.40
CA ALA A 91 -9.78 3.70 29.44
C ALA A 91 -10.15 4.64 30.58
N ASP A 92 -11.44 4.74 30.86
CA ASP A 92 -11.97 5.35 32.08
C ASP A 92 -12.11 4.24 33.13
N VAL A 93 -11.32 4.30 34.18
CA VAL A 93 -11.24 3.25 35.20
C VAL A 93 -11.81 3.79 36.52
N THR A 94 -12.84 3.13 37.02
CA THR A 94 -13.52 3.50 38.27
C THR A 94 -13.00 2.63 39.42
N GLY A 95 -12.87 3.22 40.62
CA GLY A 95 -12.51 2.47 41.82
C GLY A 95 -11.02 2.24 42.04
N VAL A 96 -10.14 2.95 41.31
CA VAL A 96 -8.70 2.96 41.60
C VAL A 96 -8.44 3.89 42.78
N SER A 97 -8.36 3.33 43.98
CA SER A 97 -8.00 4.06 45.20
C SER A 97 -6.49 3.94 45.47
N GLY A 98 -5.70 4.88 44.95
CA GLY A 98 -4.27 5.03 45.27
C GLY A 98 -3.30 4.19 44.43
N GLU A 99 -2.01 4.46 44.60
CA GLU A 99 -0.94 3.60 44.08
C GLU A 99 -1.04 2.24 44.78
N GLY A 100 -1.13 1.16 44.01
CA GLY A 100 -1.05 -0.19 44.57
C GLY A 100 0.34 -0.45 45.15
N GLU A 101 0.44 -1.40 46.08
CA GLU A 101 1.74 -1.88 46.55
C GLU A 101 2.45 -2.63 45.41
N ALA A 102 3.69 -2.25 45.11
CA ALA A 102 4.46 -2.85 44.04
C ALA A 102 4.75 -4.33 44.34
N GLY A 103 4.47 -5.21 43.37
CA GLY A 103 4.92 -6.59 43.43
C GLY A 103 6.45 -6.69 43.32
N PRO A 104 7.04 -7.88 43.53
CA PRO A 104 8.46 -8.07 43.22
C PRO A 104 8.74 -7.78 41.73
N TRP A 105 9.91 -7.23 41.45
CA TRP A 105 10.41 -7.03 40.11
C TRP A 105 10.61 -8.37 39.39
N ASN A 106 10.26 -8.44 38.11
CA ASN A 106 10.37 -9.66 37.31
C ASN A 106 11.81 -9.98 36.84
N GLY A 107 12.80 -9.22 37.31
CA GLY A 107 14.22 -9.44 37.01
C GLY A 107 14.85 -10.47 37.95
N ALA A 108 15.88 -11.17 37.48
CA ALA A 108 16.58 -12.20 38.25
C ALA A 108 17.15 -11.68 39.59
N THR A 109 17.59 -10.42 39.64
CA THR A 109 18.11 -9.76 40.84
C THR A 109 17.06 -9.00 41.63
N ASN A 110 15.81 -8.96 41.17
CA ASN A 110 14.73 -8.18 41.76
C ASN A 110 15.05 -6.67 41.87
N ASP A 111 15.84 -6.15 40.93
CA ASP A 111 16.22 -4.73 40.87
C ASP A 111 15.19 -3.88 40.12
N LYS A 112 15.14 -2.59 40.45
CA LYS A 112 14.33 -1.59 39.72
C LYS A 112 14.82 -1.47 38.27
N GLY A 113 13.90 -1.59 37.32
CA GLY A 113 14.17 -1.29 35.91
C GLY A 113 14.67 0.15 35.71
N THR A 114 15.64 0.34 34.81
CA THR A 114 16.09 1.67 34.40
C THR A 114 15.01 2.34 33.53
N ASN A 115 15.18 3.62 33.15
CA ASN A 115 14.32 4.32 32.18
C ASN A 115 12.80 4.25 32.42
N ASN A 116 12.36 4.28 33.68
CA ASN A 116 10.95 4.34 34.04
C ASN A 116 10.12 3.10 33.66
N SER A 117 10.76 2.05 33.14
CA SER A 117 10.09 0.79 32.79
C SER A 117 10.02 -0.08 34.02
N SER A 118 8.90 0.03 34.73
CA SER A 118 8.67 -0.78 35.91
C SER A 118 7.69 -1.90 35.62
N THR A 119 8.11 -3.16 35.80
CA THR A 119 7.32 -4.38 35.54
C THR A 119 6.65 -4.97 36.79
N HIS A 120 6.80 -4.31 37.95
CA HIS A 120 6.23 -4.73 39.24
C HIS A 120 4.70 -4.58 39.36
N GLY A 121 3.99 -4.47 38.23
CA GLY A 121 2.52 -4.55 38.18
C GLY A 121 1.74 -3.33 38.68
N VAL A 122 2.36 -2.33 39.30
CA VAL A 122 1.64 -1.11 39.72
C VAL A 122 1.59 -0.05 38.64
N SER A 123 0.40 0.51 38.45
CA SER A 123 0.16 1.66 37.60
C SER A 123 0.66 2.91 38.31
N ARG A 124 1.51 3.71 37.66
CA ARG A 124 1.89 5.03 38.18
C ARG A 124 0.83 6.04 37.79
N ILE A 125 0.18 6.64 38.80
CA ILE A 125 -0.78 7.72 38.60
C ILE A 125 0.01 9.04 38.64
N SER A 126 0.20 9.67 37.49
CA SER A 126 0.73 11.03 37.43
C SER A 126 -0.45 11.99 37.48
N THR A 127 -0.56 12.76 38.56
CA THR A 127 -1.54 13.85 38.72
C THR A 127 -1.02 15.15 38.17
#